data_AF-A0A315XNJ4-F1
#
_entry.id   AF-A0A315XNJ4-F1
#
_cell.length_a   1.000
_cell.length_b   1.000
_cell.length_c   1.000
_cell.angle_alpha   90.00
_cell.angle_beta   90.00
_cell.angle_gamma   90.00
#
_symmetry.space_group_name_H-M   'P 1'
#
loop_
_entity.id
_entity.type
_entity.pdbx_description
1 polymer ?
#
loop_
_entity_poly.entity_id
_entity_poly.type
_entity_poly.pdbx_seq_one_letter_code
_entity_poly.pdbx_strand_id
1 'polypeptide(L)'
;MDWVSLNIFGFAYEIVIFLVLVLIGTFVFKKVISSSETLSNFGEVLPEDEIHTLRQVFYLIMMALAFINILYSLISSEGLIYFAIFDIALSLFLAITLDKSSWKGKIILLLLVPFDSLNFMLYDHLLFNLIDVIHVAVFIYFIKVYYDKFRQYTESHGLSVTIVILFALIFISFIITQIVEGVNPLDSLVMVSNAFTSNGYAVLGTSMPGKLNAIVLVWGGYILSGVGTATLTAAILIKHFNHRFDEMEELIRNNAGSSQSDDENS
;
A
#
# COMPACT_ATOMS: atom_id res chain seq x y z
N MET A 1 43.58 14.90 -1.87
CA MET A 1 42.33 14.48 -2.53
C MET A 1 41.36 15.61 -2.26
N ASP A 2 40.94 16.34 -3.30
CA ASP A 2 40.16 17.57 -3.12
C ASP A 2 38.74 17.23 -2.66
N TRP A 3 38.11 18.12 -1.90
CA TRP A 3 36.78 17.92 -1.29
C TRP A 3 35.71 17.44 -2.29
N VAL A 4 35.77 17.93 -3.54
CA VAL A 4 34.90 17.51 -4.65
C VAL A 4 35.09 16.03 -4.99
N SER A 5 36.34 15.56 -5.04
CA SER A 5 36.62 14.15 -5.36
C SER A 5 36.12 13.21 -4.27
N LEU A 6 36.26 13.59 -2.99
CA LEU A 6 35.72 12.82 -1.85
C LEU A 6 34.20 12.66 -1.91
N ASN A 7 33.46 13.73 -2.24
CA ASN A 7 32.00 13.66 -2.37
C ASN A 7 31.54 12.80 -3.56
N ILE A 8 32.23 12.88 -4.70
CA ILE A 8 31.91 12.04 -5.88
C ILE A 8 32.13 10.56 -5.56
N PHE A 9 33.22 10.22 -4.86
CA PHE A 9 33.46 8.84 -4.42
C PHE A 9 32.40 8.35 -3.41
N GLY A 10 31.93 9.22 -2.50
CA GLY A 10 30.83 8.92 -1.58
C GLY A 10 29.54 8.56 -2.32
N PHE A 11 29.09 9.41 -3.24
CA PHE A 11 27.89 9.15 -4.04
C PHE A 11 28.00 7.88 -4.88
N ALA A 12 29.17 7.63 -5.50
CA ALA A 12 29.40 6.41 -6.26
C ALA A 12 29.31 5.16 -5.36
N TYR A 13 29.83 5.24 -4.13
CA TYR A 13 29.78 4.16 -3.16
C TYR A 13 28.33 3.87 -2.71
N GLU A 14 27.54 4.90 -2.43
CA GLU A 14 26.12 4.79 -2.08
C GLU A 14 25.30 4.15 -3.21
N ILE A 15 25.53 4.55 -4.46
CA ILE A 15 24.91 3.93 -5.63
C ILE A 15 25.25 2.43 -5.70
N VAL A 16 26.53 2.07 -5.51
CA VAL A 16 26.96 0.67 -5.56
C VAL A 16 26.27 -0.15 -4.46
N ILE A 17 26.22 0.35 -3.23
CA ILE A 17 25.53 -0.33 -2.13
C ILE A 17 24.05 -0.52 -2.46
N PHE A 18 23.37 0.54 -2.89
CA PHE A 18 21.94 0.45 -3.23
C PHE A 18 21.68 -0.54 -4.36
N LEU A 19 22.51 -0.54 -5.41
CA LEU A 19 22.40 -1.49 -6.51
C LEU A 19 22.62 -2.95 -6.05
N VAL A 20 23.57 -3.18 -5.15
CA VAL A 20 23.79 -4.51 -4.54
C VAL A 20 22.56 -4.95 -3.75
N LEU A 21 21.97 -4.06 -2.93
CA LEU A 21 20.73 -4.35 -2.20
C LEU A 21 19.57 -4.67 -3.14
N VAL A 22 19.41 -3.91 -4.23
CA VAL A 22 18.40 -4.18 -5.26
C VAL A 22 18.62 -5.54 -5.90
N LEU A 23 19.87 -5.93 -6.17
CA LEU A 23 20.22 -7.22 -6.76
C LEU A 23 19.86 -8.38 -5.81
N ILE A 24 20.26 -8.27 -4.55
CA ILE A 24 19.92 -9.24 -3.50
C ILE A 24 18.41 -9.34 -3.33
N GLY A 25 17.73 -8.19 -3.18
CA GLY A 25 16.28 -8.13 -3.01
C GLY A 25 15.52 -8.72 -4.20
N THR A 26 15.96 -8.45 -5.43
CA THR A 26 15.38 -9.05 -6.65
C THR A 26 15.57 -10.57 -6.67
N PHE A 27 16.74 -11.06 -6.27
CA PHE A 27 17.01 -12.50 -6.19
C PHE A 27 16.12 -13.19 -5.16
N VAL A 28 16.00 -12.62 -3.95
CA VAL A 28 15.13 -13.13 -2.89
C VAL A 28 13.67 -13.11 -3.34
N PHE A 29 13.19 -12.00 -3.90
CA PHE A 29 11.82 -11.86 -4.40
C PHE A 29 11.47 -12.94 -5.43
N LYS A 30 12.35 -13.16 -6.41
CA LYS A 30 12.16 -14.22 -7.41
C LYS A 30 12.14 -15.62 -6.80
N LYS A 31 13.03 -15.89 -5.85
CA LYS A 31 13.12 -17.19 -5.17
C LYS A 31 11.87 -17.48 -4.33
N VAL A 32 11.35 -16.46 -3.62
CA VAL A 32 10.12 -16.58 -2.82
C VAL A 32 8.92 -16.86 -3.72
N ILE A 33 8.80 -16.13 -4.83
CA ILE A 33 7.70 -16.36 -5.79
C ILE A 33 7.82 -17.72 -6.45
N SER A 34 9.02 -18.15 -6.87
CA SER A 34 9.21 -19.44 -7.53
C SER A 34 9.07 -20.65 -6.62
N SER A 35 9.33 -20.48 -5.31
CA SER A 35 9.27 -21.56 -4.31
C SER A 35 7.87 -21.74 -3.71
N SER A 36 6.94 -20.86 -4.03
CA SER A 36 5.61 -20.82 -3.42
C SER A 36 4.58 -21.39 -4.39
N GLU A 37 4.44 -22.73 -4.40
CA GLU A 37 3.27 -23.39 -4.99
C GLU A 37 1.96 -22.89 -4.33
N THR A 38 2.04 -22.40 -3.09
CA THR A 38 0.91 -21.81 -2.34
C THR A 38 0.50 -20.41 -2.78
N LEU A 39 1.40 -19.57 -3.34
CA LEU A 39 1.02 -18.25 -3.87
C LEU A 39 0.22 -18.39 -5.18
N SER A 40 0.44 -19.47 -5.93
CA SER A 40 -0.34 -19.83 -7.12
C SER A 40 -1.79 -20.20 -6.78
N ASN A 41 -2.05 -20.70 -5.57
CA ASN A 41 -3.37 -21.18 -5.14
C ASN A 41 -4.22 -20.14 -4.41
N PHE A 42 -3.80 -18.87 -4.29
CA PHE A 42 -4.68 -17.85 -3.71
C PHE A 42 -5.98 -17.65 -4.49
N GLY A 43 -5.99 -17.91 -5.81
CA GLY A 43 -7.22 -17.90 -6.61
C GLY A 43 -8.17 -19.06 -6.33
N GLU A 44 -7.68 -20.17 -5.75
CA GLU A 44 -8.53 -21.29 -5.31
C GLU A 44 -9.05 -21.07 -3.87
N VAL A 45 -8.35 -20.26 -3.07
CA VAL A 45 -8.65 -20.06 -1.64
C VAL A 45 -9.43 -18.77 -1.36
N LEU A 46 -9.22 -17.70 -2.15
CA LEU A 46 -9.89 -16.42 -1.98
C LEU A 46 -10.74 -16.08 -3.22
N PRO A 47 -11.99 -15.60 -3.04
CA PRO A 47 -12.79 -15.07 -4.15
C PRO A 47 -12.03 -14.00 -4.94
N GLU A 48 -12.20 -13.96 -6.26
CA GLU A 48 -11.55 -12.97 -7.14
C GLU A 48 -11.80 -11.52 -6.67
N ASP A 49 -13.02 -11.21 -6.23
CA ASP A 49 -13.41 -9.90 -5.68
C ASP A 49 -12.55 -9.45 -4.48
N GLU A 50 -12.12 -10.40 -3.63
CA GLU A 50 -11.26 -10.10 -2.48
C GLU A 50 -9.83 -9.80 -2.93
N ILE A 51 -9.33 -10.53 -3.93
CA ILE A 51 -8.01 -10.28 -4.53
C ILE A 51 -7.99 -8.89 -5.20
N HIS A 52 -9.08 -8.50 -5.86
CA HIS A 52 -9.23 -7.18 -6.45
C HIS A 52 -9.24 -6.07 -5.39
N THR A 53 -10.00 -6.27 -4.32
CA THR A 53 -10.05 -5.35 -3.17
C THR A 53 -8.67 -5.19 -2.52
N LEU A 54 -7.95 -6.29 -2.31
CA LEU A 54 -6.62 -6.29 -1.71
C LEU A 54 -5.60 -5.53 -2.57
N ARG A 55 -5.70 -5.68 -3.90
CA ARG A 55 -4.84 -4.97 -4.87
C ARG A 55 -5.07 -3.46 -4.85
N GLN A 56 -6.33 -3.03 -4.72
CA GLN A 56 -6.69 -1.62 -4.61
C GLN A 56 -6.18 -1.01 -3.30
N VAL A 57 -6.36 -1.72 -2.18
CA VAL A 57 -5.81 -1.33 -0.87
C VAL A 57 -4.29 -1.22 -0.93
N PHE A 58 -3.61 -2.16 -1.59
CA PHE A 58 -2.16 -2.10 -1.80
C PHE A 58 -1.73 -0.82 -2.54
N TYR A 59 -2.42 -0.42 -3.63
CA TYR A 59 -2.09 0.81 -4.34
C TYR A 59 -2.28 2.06 -3.48
N LEU A 60 -3.35 2.09 -2.67
CA LEU A 60 -3.60 3.19 -1.72
C LEU A 60 -2.52 3.26 -0.65
N ILE A 61 -2.12 2.13 -0.07
CA ILE A 61 -1.01 2.06 0.90
C ILE A 61 0.29 2.58 0.27
N MET A 62 0.61 2.17 -0.96
CA MET A 62 1.83 2.63 -1.63
C MET A 62 1.83 4.15 -1.87
N MET A 63 0.68 4.74 -2.23
CA MET A 63 0.54 6.20 -2.32
C MET A 63 0.73 6.88 -0.96
N ALA A 64 0.13 6.33 0.12
CA ALA A 64 0.31 6.86 1.47
C ALA A 64 1.77 6.81 1.92
N LEU A 65 2.45 5.67 1.75
CA LEU A 65 3.86 5.51 2.15
C LEU A 65 4.77 6.49 1.41
N ALA A 66 4.60 6.64 0.09
CA ALA A 66 5.35 7.61 -0.70
C ALA A 66 5.07 9.05 -0.23
N PHE A 67 3.83 9.37 0.10
CA PHE A 67 3.46 10.69 0.60
C PHE A 67 4.03 10.98 2.01
N ILE A 68 3.98 10.01 2.92
CA ILE A 68 4.59 10.10 4.25
C ILE A 68 6.10 10.34 4.13
N ASN A 69 6.76 9.64 3.20
CA ASN A 69 8.18 9.84 2.93
C ASN A 69 8.48 11.30 2.50
N ILE A 70 7.68 11.85 1.59
CA ILE A 70 7.78 13.26 1.19
C ILE A 70 7.61 14.20 2.39
N LEU A 71 6.63 13.96 3.26
CA LEU A 71 6.41 14.81 4.43
C LEU A 71 7.58 14.75 5.41
N TYR A 72 8.14 13.57 5.66
CA TYR A 72 9.33 13.45 6.49
C TYR A 72 10.53 14.15 5.88
N SER A 73 10.75 13.97 4.57
CA SER A 73 11.82 14.64 3.82
C SER A 73 11.73 16.18 3.88
N LEU A 74 10.51 16.74 3.96
CA LEU A 74 10.30 18.20 3.92
C LEU A 74 10.12 18.87 5.28
N ILE A 75 9.63 18.16 6.30
CA ILE A 75 9.07 18.78 7.52
C ILE A 75 9.76 18.31 8.81
N SER A 76 10.34 17.11 8.86
CA SER A 76 10.72 16.49 10.13
C SER A 76 12.22 16.23 10.25
N SER A 77 12.82 16.71 11.35
CA SER A 77 14.19 16.41 11.77
C SER A 77 14.25 15.37 12.90
N GLU A 78 13.12 14.79 13.31
CA GLU A 78 13.02 13.86 14.43
C GLU A 78 12.95 12.41 13.93
N GLY A 79 13.58 11.48 14.67
CA GLY A 79 13.54 10.05 14.32
C GLY A 79 14.32 9.68 13.06
N LEU A 80 15.38 10.42 12.73
CA LEU A 80 16.17 10.32 11.50
C LEU A 80 16.61 8.89 11.13
N ILE A 81 16.98 8.06 12.11
CA ILE A 81 17.34 6.65 11.88
C ILE A 81 16.14 5.85 11.36
N TYR A 82 14.97 5.97 11.99
CA TYR A 82 13.77 5.25 11.56
C TYR A 82 13.27 5.74 10.21
N PHE A 83 13.38 7.05 9.96
CA PHE A 83 13.08 7.62 8.66
C PHE A 83 14.04 7.10 7.58
N ALA A 84 15.36 7.10 7.83
CA ALA A 84 16.34 6.60 6.87
C ALA A 84 16.10 5.12 6.52
N ILE A 85 15.78 4.29 7.51
CA ILE A 85 15.39 2.88 7.29
C ILE A 85 14.12 2.80 6.43
N PHE A 86 13.10 3.58 6.75
CA PHE A 86 11.84 3.61 6.01
C PHE A 86 12.04 4.03 4.54
N ASP A 87 12.83 5.08 4.33
CA ASP A 87 13.14 5.61 3.01
C ASP A 87 13.94 4.61 2.16
N ILE A 88 15.00 4.02 2.73
CA ILE A 88 15.76 2.95 2.07
C ILE A 88 14.85 1.76 1.73
N ALA A 89 14.01 1.32 2.66
CA ALA A 89 13.12 0.18 2.45
C ALA A 89 12.08 0.44 1.35
N LEU A 90 11.46 1.61 1.36
CA LEU A 90 10.47 2.00 0.36
C LEU A 90 11.11 2.14 -1.03
N SER A 91 12.25 2.83 -1.12
CA SER A 91 13.02 2.98 -2.35
C SER A 91 13.50 1.63 -2.89
N LEU A 92 13.94 0.72 -2.03
CA LEU A 92 14.31 -0.64 -2.40
C LEU A 92 13.11 -1.43 -2.94
N PHE A 93 11.95 -1.34 -2.29
CA PHE A 93 10.73 -2.00 -2.77
C PHE A 93 10.30 -1.50 -4.15
N LEU A 94 10.29 -0.18 -4.35
CA LEU A 94 9.99 0.44 -5.64
C LEU A 94 11.02 0.03 -6.70
N ALA A 95 12.31 0.00 -6.35
CA ALA A 95 13.38 -0.43 -7.24
C ALA A 95 13.28 -1.92 -7.62
N ILE A 96 12.85 -2.81 -6.73
CA ILE A 96 12.66 -4.23 -7.03
C ILE A 96 11.48 -4.43 -7.98
N THR A 97 10.39 -3.70 -7.77
CA THR A 97 9.13 -3.85 -8.53
C THR A 97 9.11 -3.05 -9.85
N LEU A 98 10.05 -2.13 -10.05
CA LEU A 98 10.19 -1.34 -11.27
C LEU A 98 10.64 -2.20 -12.46
N ASP A 99 9.99 -2.02 -13.61
CA ASP A 99 10.47 -2.57 -14.87
C ASP A 99 11.73 -1.83 -15.36
N LYS A 100 12.85 -2.55 -15.39
CA LYS A 100 14.19 -2.07 -15.77
C LYS A 100 14.53 -2.34 -17.23
N SER A 101 13.60 -2.89 -18.01
CA SER A 101 13.79 -3.21 -19.43
C SER A 101 14.09 -1.97 -20.29
N SER A 102 13.47 -0.84 -19.94
CA SER A 102 13.58 0.43 -20.68
C SER A 102 14.64 1.37 -20.11
N TRP A 103 15.18 2.25 -20.95
CA TRP A 103 16.07 3.34 -20.51
C TRP A 103 15.42 4.25 -19.46
N LYS A 104 14.12 4.51 -19.59
CA LYS A 104 13.35 5.27 -18.59
C LYS A 104 13.39 4.59 -17.22
N GLY A 105 13.18 3.26 -17.18
CA GLY A 105 13.25 2.48 -15.95
C GLY A 105 14.64 2.50 -15.30
N LYS A 106 15.71 2.46 -16.10
CA LYS A 106 17.09 2.57 -15.60
C LYS A 106 17.39 3.95 -15.00
N ILE A 107 16.89 5.02 -15.60
CA ILE A 107 17.04 6.38 -15.06
C ILE A 107 16.28 6.49 -13.74
N ILE A 108 15.02 6.05 -13.70
CA ILE A 108 14.21 6.08 -12.47
C ILE A 108 14.88 5.28 -11.35
N LEU A 109 15.51 4.14 -11.66
CA LEU A 109 16.27 3.35 -10.68
C LEU A 109 17.42 4.14 -10.03
N LEU A 110 18.15 4.94 -10.81
CA LEU A 110 19.22 5.79 -10.29
C LEU A 110 18.68 6.93 -9.44
N LEU A 111 17.55 7.52 -9.83
CA LEU A 111 16.91 8.60 -9.08
C LEU A 111 16.20 8.11 -7.81
N LEU A 112 15.94 6.79 -7.72
CA LEU A 112 15.42 6.11 -6.53
C LEU A 112 16.49 5.84 -5.47
N VAL A 113 17.77 6.15 -5.72
CA VAL A 113 18.80 6.00 -4.69
C VAL A 113 18.52 7.03 -3.58
N PRO A 114 18.27 6.61 -2.34
CA PRO A 114 17.99 7.51 -1.23
C PRO A 114 19.33 7.98 -0.64
N PHE A 115 19.98 8.93 -1.33
CA PHE A 115 21.34 9.38 -1.03
C PHE A 115 21.47 9.89 0.41
N ASP A 116 20.58 10.77 0.86
CA ASP A 116 20.62 11.30 2.22
C ASP A 116 20.46 10.23 3.29
N SER A 117 19.49 9.33 3.12
CA SER A 117 19.27 8.22 4.05
C SER A 117 20.44 7.24 4.10
N LEU A 118 21.07 6.96 2.94
CA LEU A 118 22.27 6.11 2.89
C LEU A 118 23.49 6.80 3.48
N ASN A 119 23.69 8.09 3.18
CA ASN A 119 24.79 8.86 3.72
C ASN A 119 24.71 8.94 5.25
N PHE A 120 23.51 9.22 5.77
CA PHE A 120 23.24 9.22 7.20
C PHE A 120 23.53 7.85 7.84
N MET A 121 23.08 6.76 7.22
CA MET A 121 23.33 5.41 7.75
C MET A 121 24.80 4.97 7.70
N LEU A 122 25.59 5.46 6.74
CA LEU A 122 26.98 5.05 6.54
C LEU A 122 27.98 5.95 7.29
N TYR A 123 27.66 7.23 7.43
CA TYR A 123 28.60 8.26 7.89
C TYR A 123 28.06 9.16 9.00
N ASP A 124 26.82 8.96 9.46
CA ASP A 124 26.15 9.76 10.51
C ASP A 124 26.09 11.26 10.17
N HIS A 125 25.93 11.57 8.88
CA HIS A 125 25.84 12.92 8.35
C HIS A 125 24.59 13.09 7.50
N LEU A 126 23.88 14.21 7.70
CA LEU A 126 22.78 14.61 6.81
C LEU A 126 23.35 15.53 5.73
N LEU A 127 23.15 15.16 4.48
CA LEU A 127 23.70 15.85 3.32
C LEU A 127 22.57 16.50 2.54
N PHE A 128 21.80 17.40 3.17
CA PHE A 128 20.68 18.09 2.52
C PHE A 128 21.12 18.72 1.20
N ASN A 129 20.72 18.11 0.09
CA ASN A 129 21.27 18.39 -1.24
C ASN A 129 20.15 18.54 -2.28
N LEU A 130 20.51 19.10 -3.42
CA LEU A 130 19.62 19.21 -4.59
C LEU A 130 19.07 17.84 -5.06
N ILE A 131 19.74 16.77 -4.64
CA ILE A 131 19.38 15.37 -4.91
C ILE A 131 18.13 14.94 -4.15
N ASP A 132 17.87 15.47 -2.94
CA ASP A 132 16.66 15.14 -2.17
C ASP A 132 15.40 15.68 -2.81
N VAL A 133 15.49 16.89 -3.39
CA VAL A 133 14.39 17.49 -4.15
C VAL A 133 14.04 16.62 -5.36
N ILE A 134 15.05 16.05 -6.01
CA ILE A 134 14.87 15.11 -7.13
C ILE A 134 14.23 13.82 -6.61
N HIS A 135 14.66 13.32 -5.45
CA HIS A 135 14.11 12.11 -4.83
C HIS A 135 12.62 12.29 -4.44
N VAL A 136 12.25 13.44 -3.89
CA VAL A 136 10.84 13.83 -3.66
C VAL A 136 10.04 13.82 -4.97
N ALA A 137 10.59 14.36 -6.06
CA ALA A 137 9.93 14.34 -7.36
C ALA A 137 9.71 12.90 -7.89
N VAL A 138 10.63 11.98 -7.62
CA VAL A 138 10.47 10.55 -7.93
C VAL A 138 9.33 9.93 -7.14
N PHE A 139 9.21 10.23 -5.84
CA PHE A 139 8.07 9.76 -5.05
C PHE A 139 6.73 10.31 -5.55
N ILE A 140 6.67 11.58 -5.96
CA ILE A 140 5.48 12.16 -6.61
C ILE A 140 5.14 11.39 -7.90
N TYR A 141 6.14 11.06 -8.71
CA TYR A 141 5.94 10.22 -9.90
C TYR A 141 5.36 8.85 -9.54
N PHE A 142 5.87 8.18 -8.49
CA PHE A 142 5.32 6.89 -8.06
C PHE A 142 3.90 7.01 -7.50
N ILE A 143 3.58 8.08 -6.76
CA ILE A 143 2.19 8.36 -6.34
C ILE A 143 1.27 8.39 -7.56
N LYS A 144 1.67 9.10 -8.62
CA LYS A 144 0.90 9.13 -9.87
C LYS A 144 0.77 7.75 -10.51
N VAL A 145 1.86 6.98 -10.60
CA VAL A 145 1.83 5.63 -11.17
C VAL A 145 0.87 4.70 -10.41
N TYR A 146 0.88 4.75 -9.08
CA TYR A 146 -0.04 3.96 -8.26
C TYR A 146 -1.48 4.48 -8.33
N TYR A 147 -1.66 5.79 -8.46
CA TYR A 147 -2.98 6.39 -8.70
C TYR A 147 -3.57 5.95 -10.04
N ASP A 148 -2.79 5.96 -11.11
CA ASP A 148 -3.25 5.52 -12.44
C ASP A 148 -3.64 4.03 -12.42
N LYS A 149 -2.83 3.19 -11.76
CA LYS A 149 -3.16 1.77 -11.55
C LYS A 149 -4.43 1.61 -10.70
N PHE A 150 -4.54 2.36 -9.61
CA PHE A 150 -5.72 2.37 -8.76
C PHE A 150 -6.96 2.72 -9.58
N ARG A 151 -6.95 3.86 -10.28
CA ARG A 151 -8.05 4.33 -11.12
C ARG A 151 -8.47 3.30 -12.17
N GLN A 152 -7.52 2.75 -12.93
CA GLN A 152 -7.80 1.73 -13.94
C GLN A 152 -8.45 0.49 -13.32
N TYR A 153 -7.95 0.03 -12.17
CA TYR A 153 -8.55 -1.10 -11.45
C TYR A 153 -9.94 -0.78 -10.87
N THR A 154 -10.15 0.45 -10.42
CA THR A 154 -11.43 0.93 -9.88
C THR A 154 -12.51 0.99 -10.95
N GLU A 155 -12.20 1.58 -12.11
CA GLU A 155 -13.13 1.77 -13.23
C GLU A 155 -13.54 0.42 -13.86
N SER A 156 -12.67 -0.58 -13.82
CA SER A 156 -12.89 -1.89 -14.46
C SER A 156 -13.60 -2.92 -13.58
N HIS A 157 -13.50 -2.83 -12.26
CA HIS A 157 -14.01 -3.86 -11.33
C HIS A 157 -15.06 -3.32 -10.34
N GLY A 158 -15.63 -2.13 -10.60
CA GLY A 158 -16.76 -1.61 -9.81
C GLY A 158 -16.41 -1.43 -8.33
N LEU A 159 -15.31 -0.75 -8.04
CA LEU A 159 -14.82 -0.57 -6.67
C LEU A 159 -15.86 0.08 -5.77
N SER A 160 -16.02 -0.47 -4.56
CA SER A 160 -16.88 0.09 -3.52
C SER A 160 -16.38 1.47 -3.14
N VAL A 161 -17.05 2.55 -3.60
CA VAL A 161 -16.81 3.97 -3.26
C VAL A 161 -16.39 4.17 -1.80
N THR A 162 -16.91 3.33 -0.91
CA THR A 162 -16.49 3.10 0.48
C THR A 162 -14.97 3.09 0.72
N ILE A 163 -14.15 2.38 -0.08
CA ILE A 163 -12.69 2.27 0.12
C ILE A 163 -11.98 3.59 -0.22
N VAL A 164 -12.43 4.28 -1.28
CA VAL A 164 -11.92 5.61 -1.64
C VAL A 164 -12.24 6.61 -0.53
N ILE A 165 -13.48 6.61 -0.05
CA ILE A 165 -13.93 7.48 1.04
C ILE A 165 -13.17 7.16 2.33
N LEU A 166 -12.99 5.88 2.64
CA LEU A 166 -12.25 5.41 3.81
C LEU A 166 -10.81 5.93 3.79
N PHE A 167 -10.11 5.72 2.68
CA PHE A 167 -8.73 6.16 2.55
C PHE A 167 -8.63 7.69 2.57
N ALA A 168 -9.55 8.40 1.91
CA ALA A 168 -9.59 9.86 1.94
C ALA A 168 -9.83 10.40 3.36
N LEU A 169 -10.73 9.78 4.13
CA LEU A 169 -11.01 10.17 5.51
C LEU A 169 -9.77 9.98 6.38
N ILE A 170 -9.13 8.82 6.34
CA ILE A 170 -7.88 8.55 7.07
C ILE A 170 -6.79 9.53 6.66
N PHE A 171 -6.61 9.76 5.36
CA PHE A 171 -5.56 10.62 4.82
C PHE A 171 -5.75 12.10 5.17
N ILE A 172 -6.96 12.63 5.02
CA ILE A 172 -7.29 14.01 5.41
C ILE A 172 -7.12 14.18 6.91
N SER A 173 -7.62 13.23 7.71
CA SER A 173 -7.49 13.30 9.15
C SER A 173 -6.03 13.19 9.62
N PHE A 174 -5.17 12.47 8.90
CA PHE A 174 -3.73 12.44 9.14
C PHE A 174 -3.08 13.82 8.93
N ILE A 175 -3.42 14.53 7.85
CA ILE A 175 -2.93 15.91 7.62
C ILE A 175 -3.41 16.85 8.72
N ILE A 176 -4.70 16.79 9.04
CA ILE A 176 -5.31 17.65 10.07
C ILE A 176 -4.64 17.41 11.42
N THR A 177 -4.49 16.14 11.83
CA THR A 177 -3.86 15.80 13.10
C THR A 177 -2.41 16.29 13.14
N GLN A 178 -1.64 16.11 12.07
CA GLN A 178 -0.25 16.58 12.02
C GLN A 178 -0.17 18.11 12.22
N ILE A 179 -1.01 18.87 11.51
CA ILE A 179 -1.01 20.35 11.57
C ILE A 179 -1.51 20.85 12.92
N VAL A 180 -2.62 20.30 13.40
CA VAL A 180 -3.34 20.83 14.57
C VAL A 180 -2.66 20.41 15.87
N GLU A 181 -2.18 19.16 15.96
CA GLU A 181 -1.50 18.66 17.15
C GLU A 181 0.00 18.97 17.13
N GLY A 182 0.53 19.45 16.01
CA GLY A 182 1.96 19.77 15.86
C GLY A 182 2.86 18.55 16.06
N VAL A 183 2.34 17.36 15.79
CA VAL A 183 3.06 16.08 15.95
C VAL A 183 3.76 15.70 14.65
N ASN A 184 4.81 14.87 14.74
CA ASN A 184 5.47 14.32 13.56
C ASN A 184 4.51 13.37 12.78
N PRO A 185 4.80 13.05 11.51
CA PRO A 185 3.90 12.23 10.71
C PRO A 185 3.65 10.82 11.28
N LEU A 186 4.63 10.16 11.89
CA LEU A 186 4.45 8.84 12.50
C LEU A 186 3.47 8.90 13.68
N ASP A 187 3.62 9.88 14.57
CA ASP A 187 2.72 10.08 15.70
C ASP A 187 1.32 10.43 15.21
N SER A 188 1.19 11.27 14.17
CA SER A 188 -0.10 11.54 13.54
C SER A 188 -0.76 10.26 13.00
N LEU A 189 0.01 9.38 12.37
CA LEU A 189 -0.49 8.11 11.85
C LEU A 189 -0.94 7.18 12.97
N VAL A 190 -0.18 7.10 14.07
CA VAL A 190 -0.56 6.32 15.26
C VAL A 190 -1.86 6.87 15.88
N MET A 191 -1.96 8.18 16.03
CA MET A 191 -3.16 8.86 16.56
C MET A 191 -4.40 8.57 15.70
N VAL A 192 -4.28 8.75 14.39
CA VAL A 192 -5.38 8.50 13.44
C VAL A 192 -5.76 7.02 13.40
N SER A 193 -4.78 6.12 13.40
CA SER A 193 -5.04 4.67 13.40
C SER A 193 -5.78 4.24 14.66
N ASN A 194 -5.33 4.70 15.84
CA ASN A 194 -5.99 4.39 17.10
C ASN A 194 -7.41 4.95 17.19
N ALA A 195 -7.61 6.18 16.71
CA ALA A 195 -8.94 6.77 16.62
C ALA A 195 -9.85 6.00 15.65
N PHE A 196 -9.33 5.63 14.48
CA PHE A 196 -10.10 4.92 13.47
C PHE A 196 -10.49 3.49 13.89
N THR A 197 -9.59 2.75 14.54
CA THR A 197 -9.84 1.36 14.98
C THR A 197 -10.52 1.25 16.34
N SER A 198 -10.82 2.38 17.00
CA SER A 198 -11.38 2.41 18.35
C SER A 198 -10.52 1.69 19.41
N ASN A 199 -9.20 1.63 19.19
CA ASN A 199 -8.27 1.13 20.21
C ASN A 199 -8.13 2.23 21.29
N GLY A 200 -9.01 2.18 22.29
CA GLY A 200 -9.29 3.22 23.29
C GLY A 200 -8.17 3.62 24.26
N TYR A 201 -6.90 3.37 23.94
CA TYR A 201 -5.77 3.76 24.76
C TYR A 201 -4.78 4.61 23.94
N ALA A 202 -4.90 5.94 24.08
CA ALA A 202 -3.80 6.83 24.47
C ALA A 202 -3.75 8.19 23.77
N VAL A 203 -4.38 8.43 22.62
CA VAL A 203 -4.12 9.71 21.92
C VAL A 203 -5.30 10.22 21.09
N LEU A 204 -6.42 10.55 21.75
CA LEU A 204 -7.32 11.58 21.22
C LEU A 204 -6.56 12.89 21.39
N GLY A 205 -6.34 13.63 20.30
CA GLY A 205 -5.50 14.84 20.30
C GLY A 205 -5.71 15.76 21.49
N THR A 206 -4.66 16.47 21.89
CA THR A 206 -4.67 17.38 23.04
C THR A 206 -5.49 18.63 22.76
N SER A 207 -5.56 19.05 21.48
CA SER A 207 -6.24 20.25 21.03
C SER A 207 -7.74 20.01 20.77
N MET A 208 -8.54 21.08 20.83
CA MET A 208 -9.96 21.01 20.50
C MET A 208 -10.22 20.55 19.04
N PRO A 209 -9.53 21.07 18.01
CA PRO A 209 -9.75 20.59 16.65
C PRO A 209 -9.25 19.16 16.42
N GLY A 210 -8.18 18.71 17.10
CA GLY A 210 -7.73 17.33 17.02
C GLY A 210 -8.69 16.33 17.69
N LYS A 211 -9.35 16.73 18.78
CA LYS A 211 -10.45 15.96 19.38
C LYS A 211 -11.63 15.82 18.44
N LEU A 212 -12.03 16.91 17.76
CA LEU A 212 -13.10 16.87 16.77
C LEU A 212 -12.75 15.95 15.59
N ASN A 213 -11.52 16.02 15.08
CA ASN A 213 -11.03 15.13 14.04
C ASN A 213 -11.06 13.66 14.48
N ALA A 214 -10.65 13.37 15.71
CA ALA A 214 -10.71 12.02 16.26
C ALA A 214 -12.15 11.50 16.41
N ILE A 215 -13.11 12.34 16.79
CA ILE A 215 -14.54 11.98 16.83
C ILE A 215 -15.04 11.61 15.42
N VAL A 216 -14.72 12.43 14.41
CA VAL A 216 -15.07 12.15 13.00
C VAL A 216 -14.46 10.83 12.53
N LEU A 217 -13.21 10.54 12.90
CA LEU A 217 -12.54 9.28 12.58
C LEU A 217 -13.20 8.07 13.22
N VAL A 218 -13.51 8.13 14.52
CA VAL A 218 -14.16 7.02 15.24
C VAL A 218 -15.52 6.72 14.61
N TRP A 219 -16.36 7.73 14.42
CA TRP A 219 -17.69 7.55 13.84
C TRP A 219 -17.65 7.18 12.36
N GLY A 220 -16.74 7.78 11.59
CA GLY A 220 -16.51 7.43 10.20
C GLY A 220 -16.07 5.96 10.05
N GLY A 221 -15.12 5.52 10.88
CA GLY A 221 -14.68 4.12 10.93
C GLY A 221 -15.78 3.17 11.35
N TYR A 222 -16.60 3.54 12.34
CA TYR A 222 -17.73 2.73 12.79
C TYR A 222 -18.80 2.57 11.70
N ILE A 223 -19.20 3.67 11.04
CA ILE A 223 -20.19 3.64 9.96
C ILE A 223 -19.65 2.85 8.76
N LEU A 224 -18.40 3.08 8.36
CA LEU A 224 -17.80 2.40 7.21
C LEU A 224 -17.56 0.91 7.49
N SER A 225 -17.14 0.54 8.70
CA SER A 225 -17.02 -0.85 9.14
C SER A 225 -18.37 -1.55 9.17
N GLY A 226 -19.40 -0.89 9.70
CA GLY A 226 -20.77 -1.42 9.74
C GLY A 226 -21.36 -1.64 8.35
N VAL A 227 -21.26 -0.64 7.47
CA VAL A 227 -21.72 -0.74 6.08
C VAL A 227 -20.91 -1.78 5.31
N GLY A 228 -19.58 -1.75 5.42
CA GLY A 228 -18.70 -2.71 4.74
C GLY A 228 -18.95 -4.15 5.17
N THR A 229 -19.10 -4.40 6.47
CA THR A 229 -19.41 -5.74 7.01
C THR A 229 -20.80 -6.20 6.57
N ALA A 230 -21.80 -5.31 6.54
CA ALA A 230 -23.14 -5.64 6.08
C ALA A 230 -23.16 -5.97 4.57
N THR A 231 -22.45 -5.20 3.75
CA THR A 231 -22.32 -5.47 2.31
C THR A 231 -21.58 -6.77 2.04
N LEU A 232 -20.47 -7.03 2.76
CA LEU A 232 -19.71 -8.27 2.63
C LEU A 232 -20.54 -9.48 3.06
N THR A 233 -21.25 -9.38 4.19
CA THR A 233 -22.15 -10.44 4.66
C THR A 233 -23.27 -10.71 3.66
N ALA A 234 -23.87 -9.66 3.08
CA ALA A 234 -24.88 -9.81 2.04
C ALA A 234 -24.32 -10.49 0.78
N ALA A 235 -23.13 -10.12 0.33
CA ALA A 235 -22.48 -10.74 -0.82
C ALA A 235 -22.16 -12.22 -0.59
N ILE A 236 -21.64 -12.57 0.61
CA ILE A 236 -21.38 -13.97 1.00
C ILE A 236 -22.68 -14.78 1.03
N LEU A 237 -23.75 -14.22 1.62
CA LEU A 237 -25.04 -14.89 1.69
C LEU A 237 -25.64 -15.10 0.29
N ILE A 238 -25.62 -14.08 -0.57
CA ILE A 238 -26.11 -14.20 -1.96
C ILE A 238 -25.33 -15.28 -2.71
N LYS A 239 -23.99 -15.30 -2.61
CA LYS A 239 -23.15 -16.31 -3.26
C LYS A 239 -23.44 -17.72 -2.72
N HIS A 240 -23.56 -17.86 -1.40
CA HIS A 240 -23.87 -19.15 -0.78
C HIS A 240 -25.25 -19.66 -1.18
N PHE A 241 -26.26 -18.79 -1.22
CA PHE A 241 -27.61 -19.18 -1.63
C PHE A 241 -27.71 -19.46 -3.13
N ASN A 242 -27.09 -18.67 -4.00
CA ASN A 242 -27.08 -18.92 -5.44
C ASN A 242 -26.39 -20.24 -5.78
N HIS A 243 -25.25 -20.54 -5.16
CA HIS A 243 -24.57 -21.83 -5.33
C HIS A 243 -25.47 -23.01 -4.93
N ARG A 244 -26.21 -22.89 -3.81
CA ARG A 244 -27.15 -23.95 -3.40
C ARG A 244 -28.36 -24.06 -4.33
N PHE A 245 -28.81 -22.95 -4.93
CA PHE A 245 -29.87 -22.98 -5.93
C PHE A 245 -29.40 -23.64 -7.23
N ASP A 246 -28.19 -23.33 -7.70
CA ASP A 246 -27.60 -23.93 -8.90
C ASP A 246 -27.38 -25.45 -8.71
N GLU A 247 -26.87 -25.88 -7.55
CA GLU A 247 -26.75 -27.31 -7.20
C GLU A 247 -28.11 -28.02 -7.15
N MET A 248 -29.13 -27.35 -6.62
CA MET A 248 -30.48 -27.91 -6.53
C MET A 248 -31.16 -27.99 -7.90
N GLU A 249 -30.94 -26.99 -8.75
CA GLU A 249 -31.40 -26.99 -10.14
C GLU A 249 -30.72 -28.11 -10.94
N GLU A 250 -29.42 -28.33 -10.74
CA GLU A 250 -28.67 -29.41 -11.40
C GLU A 250 -29.13 -30.80 -10.93
N LEU A 251 -29.42 -30.98 -9.63
CA LEU A 251 -30.01 -32.21 -9.09
C LEU A 251 -31.44 -32.47 -9.61
N ILE A 252 -32.24 -31.43 -9.78
CA ILE A 252 -33.59 -31.54 -10.36
C ILE A 252 -33.49 -31.91 -11.84
N ARG A 253 -32.57 -31.29 -12.60
CA ARG A 253 -32.35 -31.58 -14.01
C ARG A 253 -31.88 -33.01 -14.25
N ASN A 254 -30.96 -33.49 -13.41
CA ASN A 254 -30.44 -34.86 -13.50
C ASN A 254 -31.50 -35.92 -13.12
N ASN A 255 -32.39 -35.63 -12.16
CA ASN A 255 -33.51 -36.53 -11.82
C ASN A 255 -34.68 -36.44 -12.82
N ALA A 256 -34.91 -35.28 -13.45
CA ALA A 256 -35.91 -35.15 -14.50
C ALA A 256 -35.47 -35.85 -15.80
N GLY A 257 -34.17 -35.87 -16.11
CA GLY A 257 -33.60 -36.59 -17.25
C GLY A 257 -33.56 -38.12 -17.09
N SER A 258 -33.37 -38.63 -15.86
CA SER A 258 -33.41 -40.07 -15.58
C SER A 258 -34.83 -40.66 -15.56
N SER A 259 -35.87 -39.82 -15.52
CA SER A 259 -37.27 -40.26 -15.55
C SER A 259 -37.80 -40.51 -16.97
N GLN A 260 -37.02 -40.21 -18.02
CA GLN A 260 -37.41 -40.42 -19.42
C GLN A 260 -36.74 -41.62 -20.10
N SER A 261 -35.72 -42.24 -19.49
CA SER A 261 -35.01 -43.39 -20.09
C SER A 261 -35.65 -44.75 -19.80
N ASP A 262 -36.63 -44.82 -18.90
CA ASP A 262 -37.22 -46.10 -18.47
C ASP A 262 -38.51 -46.47 -19.24
N ASP A 263 -39.07 -45.56 -20.06
CA ASP A 263 -40.29 -45.81 -20.84
C ASP A 263 -40.03 -46.32 -22.28
N GLU A 264 -38.79 -46.37 -22.77
CA GLU A 264 -38.47 -46.83 -24.14
C GLU A 264 -38.03 -48.31 -24.27
N ASN A 265 -38.07 -49.10 -23.19
CA ASN A 265 -37.70 -50.53 -23.23
C ASN A 265 -38.83 -51.49 -22.77
N SER A 266 -40.10 -51.11 -22.99
CA SER A 266 -41.25 -52.01 -22.76
C SER A 266 -41.81 -52.63 -24.04
#